data_AF-A0A956YDF1-F1
#
_entry.id   AF-A0A956YDF1-F1
#
_cell.length_a   1.000
_cell.length_b   1.000
_cell.length_c   1.000
_cell.angle_alpha   90.00
_cell.angle_beta   90.00
_cell.angle_gamma   90.00
#
_symmetry.space_group_name_H-M   'P 1'
#
loop_
_entity.id
_entity.type
_entity.pdbx_description
1 polymer ?
#
loop_
_entity_poly.entity_id
_entity_poly.type
_entity_poly.pdbx_seq_one_letter_code
_entity_poly.pdbx_strand_id
1 'polypeptide(L)'
;LHHPYEEMGVDFWWLDWQQGELSGLPGLDPLWWLNHLHFYDLARHGDRRSFIFSRWGGLGNHRYPIGFSGDTVVDWASLAFQPYFTATAANVGYGWWSHDIGGHMFGQEDRELYTRWVQFGVFSPIMRLHSTNNRYHERRPWGYDAEVLRITRDAMQLRHALIPYLYTLSWENATAARSPIRPM
;
A
#
# COMPACT_ATOMS: atom_id res chain seq x y z
N LEU A 1 -9.39 11.86 -19.46
CA LEU A 1 -8.15 12.37 -18.83
C LEU A 1 -7.09 11.29 -18.74
N HIS A 2 -7.40 10.12 -18.18
CA HIS A 2 -6.44 9.04 -17.90
C HIS A 2 -5.98 8.23 -19.12
N HIS A 3 -6.88 7.93 -20.06
CA HIS A 3 -6.61 7.02 -21.19
C HIS A 3 -5.38 7.36 -22.05
N PRO A 4 -5.09 8.63 -22.41
CA PRO A 4 -3.87 8.95 -23.14
C PRO A 4 -2.58 8.54 -22.41
N TYR A 5 -2.57 8.57 -21.08
CA TYR A 5 -1.41 8.12 -20.28
C TYR A 5 -1.33 6.61 -20.18
N GLU A 6 -2.47 5.92 -20.18
CA GLU A 6 -2.50 4.44 -20.26
C GLU A 6 -1.97 3.94 -21.61
N GLU A 7 -2.29 4.65 -22.70
CA GLU A 7 -1.71 4.41 -24.03
C GLU A 7 -0.19 4.67 -24.05
N MET A 8 0.31 5.58 -23.22
CA MET A 8 1.74 5.81 -23.01
C MET A 8 2.41 4.75 -22.11
N GLY A 9 1.65 3.86 -21.48
CA GLY A 9 2.16 2.76 -20.66
C GLY A 9 1.94 2.90 -19.15
N VAL A 10 1.09 3.81 -18.68
CA VAL A 10 0.67 3.81 -17.27
C VAL A 10 -0.20 2.57 -17.01
N ASP A 11 0.21 1.73 -16.05
CA ASP A 11 -0.46 0.47 -15.75
C ASP A 11 -1.57 0.56 -14.70
N PHE A 12 -1.52 1.55 -13.81
CA PHE A 12 -2.50 1.74 -12.75
C PHE A 12 -2.49 3.18 -12.19
N TRP A 13 -3.50 3.50 -11.38
CA TRP A 13 -3.67 4.82 -10.80
C TRP A 13 -3.59 4.80 -9.27
N TRP A 14 -2.90 5.79 -8.72
CA TRP A 14 -2.93 6.12 -7.29
C TRP A 14 -3.96 7.23 -7.03
N LEU A 15 -5.02 6.88 -6.32
CA LEU A 15 -6.09 7.76 -5.86
C LEU A 15 -5.80 8.26 -4.44
N ASP A 16 -5.10 9.38 -4.35
CA ASP A 16 -4.61 9.94 -3.08
C ASP A 16 -5.63 10.83 -2.34
N TRP A 17 -6.85 10.96 -2.86
CA TRP A 17 -7.84 11.97 -2.44
C TRP A 17 -7.99 12.10 -0.91
N GLN A 18 -7.81 13.33 -0.41
CA GLN A 18 -8.07 13.73 0.98
C GLN A 18 -8.88 15.04 1.09
N GLN A 19 -9.47 15.52 -0.01
CA GLN A 19 -10.01 16.88 -0.09
C GLN A 19 -11.46 16.99 0.42
N GLY A 20 -11.89 16.06 1.26
CA GLY A 20 -13.21 16.03 1.88
C GLY A 20 -14.26 15.19 1.14
N GLU A 21 -15.49 15.26 1.64
CA GLU A 21 -16.64 14.46 1.19
C GLU A 21 -17.56 15.21 0.22
N LEU A 22 -17.11 16.37 -0.29
CA LEU A 22 -17.96 17.24 -1.09
C LEU A 22 -18.20 16.61 -2.46
N SER A 23 -19.41 16.11 -2.68
CA SER A 23 -19.89 15.62 -3.95
C SER A 23 -21.21 16.30 -4.32
N GLY A 24 -21.56 16.27 -5.61
CA GLY A 24 -22.85 16.77 -6.09
C GLY A 24 -24.05 15.90 -5.68
N LEU A 25 -23.79 14.75 -5.02
CA LEU A 25 -24.80 13.80 -4.59
C LEU A 25 -24.77 13.67 -3.05
N PRO A 26 -25.84 14.08 -2.34
CA PRO A 26 -25.88 14.00 -0.89
C PRO A 26 -25.55 12.59 -0.36
N GLY A 27 -24.56 12.50 0.53
CA GLY A 27 -24.14 11.24 1.16
C GLY A 27 -23.20 10.36 0.33
N LEU A 28 -22.83 10.77 -0.89
CA LEU A 28 -21.83 10.04 -1.68
C LEU A 28 -20.41 10.50 -1.29
N ASP A 29 -19.63 9.57 -0.74
CA ASP A 29 -18.19 9.73 -0.58
C ASP A 29 -17.52 9.76 -1.97
N PRO A 30 -16.82 10.86 -2.33
CA PRO A 30 -16.12 10.98 -3.60
C PRO A 30 -15.08 9.88 -3.82
N LEU A 31 -14.28 9.54 -2.81
CA LEU A 31 -13.22 8.55 -2.93
C LEU A 31 -13.79 7.15 -3.15
N TRP A 32 -14.88 6.82 -2.46
CA TRP A 32 -15.56 5.54 -2.72
C TRP A 32 -15.96 5.42 -4.19
N TRP A 33 -16.56 6.48 -4.73
CA TRP A 33 -17.01 6.52 -6.12
C TRP A 33 -15.86 6.53 -7.14
N LEU A 34 -14.81 7.31 -6.87
CA LEU A 34 -13.60 7.34 -7.69
C LEU A 34 -12.96 5.94 -7.76
N ASN A 35 -12.86 5.23 -6.63
CA ASN A 35 -12.31 3.88 -6.60
C ASN A 35 -13.13 2.93 -7.46
N HIS A 36 -14.47 2.98 -7.37
CA HIS A 36 -15.36 2.18 -8.20
C HIS A 36 -15.12 2.44 -9.70
N LEU A 37 -15.14 3.72 -10.10
CA LEU A 37 -15.02 4.10 -11.51
C LEU A 37 -13.66 3.72 -12.08
N HIS A 38 -12.58 4.10 -11.40
CA HIS A 38 -11.22 3.85 -11.87
C HIS A 38 -10.88 2.35 -11.89
N PHE A 39 -11.38 1.58 -10.93
CA PHE A 39 -11.18 0.14 -10.92
C PHE A 39 -11.84 -0.50 -12.14
N TYR A 40 -13.11 -0.25 -12.42
CA TYR A 40 -13.76 -0.88 -13.58
C TYR A 40 -13.27 -0.33 -14.92
N ASP A 41 -12.93 0.96 -15.00
CA ASP A 41 -12.39 1.56 -16.23
C ASP A 41 -11.04 0.98 -16.62
N LEU A 42 -10.17 0.63 -15.65
CA LEU A 42 -8.87 0.02 -15.95
C LEU A 42 -9.00 -1.38 -16.61
N ALA A 43 -10.08 -2.12 -16.31
CA ALA A 43 -10.35 -3.44 -16.90
C ALA A 43 -11.39 -3.40 -18.04
N ARG A 44 -11.70 -2.21 -18.58
CA ARG A 44 -12.75 -2.02 -19.61
C ARG A 44 -12.57 -2.88 -20.87
N HIS A 45 -11.35 -3.26 -21.21
CA HIS A 45 -11.02 -4.08 -22.38
C HIS A 45 -10.95 -5.58 -22.08
N GLY A 46 -11.03 -5.99 -20.80
CA GLY A 46 -11.00 -7.40 -20.38
C GLY A 46 -9.65 -8.10 -20.53
N ASP A 47 -8.61 -7.38 -20.91
CA ASP A 47 -7.25 -7.87 -21.17
C ASP A 47 -6.30 -7.74 -19.95
N ARG A 48 -6.73 -7.04 -18.89
CA ARG A 48 -5.94 -6.77 -17.69
C ARG A 48 -6.74 -7.02 -16.42
N ARG A 49 -6.03 -7.37 -15.34
CA ARG A 49 -6.62 -7.37 -13.99
C ARG A 49 -6.66 -5.94 -13.49
N SER A 50 -7.84 -5.49 -13.09
CA SER A 50 -7.93 -4.18 -12.45
C SER A 50 -7.28 -4.20 -11.08
N PHE A 51 -6.52 -3.15 -10.80
CA PHE A 51 -6.15 -2.75 -9.45
C PHE A 51 -5.95 -1.23 -9.41
N ILE A 52 -6.16 -0.64 -8.25
CA ILE A 52 -5.87 0.76 -7.96
C ILE A 52 -4.95 0.83 -6.74
N PHE A 53 -4.51 2.03 -6.37
CA PHE A 53 -3.89 2.26 -5.08
C PHE A 53 -4.57 3.45 -4.43
N SER A 54 -5.26 3.26 -3.30
CA SER A 54 -6.16 4.27 -2.75
C SER A 54 -6.00 4.41 -1.24
N ARG A 55 -6.26 5.63 -0.73
CA ARG A 55 -6.52 5.83 0.70
C ARG A 55 -7.78 5.08 1.15
N TRP A 56 -8.04 5.09 2.45
CA TRP A 56 -9.25 4.55 3.06
C TRP A 56 -10.51 5.21 2.49
N GLY A 57 -11.24 4.49 1.64
CA GLY A 57 -12.53 4.92 1.07
C GLY A 57 -13.75 4.35 1.80
N GLY A 58 -13.64 3.97 3.07
CA GLY A 58 -14.75 3.42 3.85
C GLY A 58 -15.00 1.92 3.70
N LEU A 59 -15.99 1.42 4.45
CA LEU A 59 -16.38 0.00 4.42
C LEU A 59 -16.87 -0.42 3.03
N GLY A 60 -16.53 -1.66 2.65
CA GLY A 60 -16.87 -2.21 1.34
C GLY A 60 -15.98 -1.73 0.19
N ASN A 61 -15.07 -0.79 0.43
CA ASN A 61 -14.09 -0.33 -0.56
C ASN A 61 -12.98 -1.36 -0.83
N HIS A 62 -12.82 -2.37 0.03
CA HIS A 62 -11.91 -3.51 -0.19
C HIS A 62 -12.16 -4.28 -1.49
N ARG A 63 -13.32 -4.06 -2.14
CA ARG A 63 -13.64 -4.54 -3.51
C ARG A 63 -12.72 -3.94 -4.58
N TYR A 64 -12.08 -2.81 -4.28
CA TYR A 64 -11.18 -2.08 -5.16
C TYR A 64 -9.78 -2.00 -4.52
N PRO A 65 -9.10 -3.14 -4.29
CA PRO A 65 -7.75 -3.12 -3.74
C PRO A 65 -6.81 -2.36 -4.66
N ILE A 66 -5.78 -1.70 -4.14
CA ILE A 66 -5.13 -1.80 -2.83
C ILE A 66 -5.43 -0.56 -1.97
N GLY A 67 -5.59 -0.76 -0.66
CA GLY A 67 -5.76 0.33 0.33
C GLY A 67 -4.44 0.69 1.03
N PHE A 68 -4.30 1.92 1.54
CA PHE A 68 -3.15 2.28 2.40
C PHE A 68 -3.46 3.22 3.57
N SER A 69 -2.59 3.16 4.59
CA SER A 69 -2.72 3.84 5.89
C SER A 69 -2.63 5.37 5.88
N GLY A 70 -2.21 5.98 4.77
CA GLY A 70 -1.88 7.40 4.71
C GLY A 70 -0.52 7.74 5.31
N ASP A 71 -0.37 9.00 5.71
CA ASP A 71 0.91 9.66 5.92
C ASP A 71 1.42 9.48 7.36
N THR A 72 2.20 8.43 7.57
CA THR A 72 2.76 8.09 8.88
C THR A 72 3.92 9.00 9.29
N VAL A 73 4.10 9.22 10.60
CA VAL A 73 5.28 9.92 11.12
C VAL A 73 6.50 9.00 11.05
N VAL A 74 7.68 9.53 10.72
CA VAL A 74 8.94 8.77 10.75
C VAL A 74 9.40 8.61 12.20
N ASP A 75 8.83 7.63 12.91
CA ASP A 75 9.22 7.24 14.26
C ASP A 75 8.89 5.77 14.59
N TRP A 76 9.46 5.30 15.71
CA TRP A 76 9.25 3.94 16.21
C TRP A 76 7.81 3.66 16.65
N ALA A 77 7.08 4.68 17.11
CA ALA A 77 5.70 4.54 17.53
C ALA A 77 4.79 4.22 16.32
N SER A 78 5.01 4.90 15.20
CA SER A 78 4.30 4.66 13.95
C SER A 78 4.61 3.28 13.39
N LEU A 79 5.87 2.83 13.45
CA LEU A 79 6.24 1.44 13.09
C LEU A 79 5.50 0.42 13.99
N ALA A 80 5.55 0.61 15.31
CA ALA A 80 4.91 -0.28 16.27
C ALA A 80 3.37 -0.36 16.10
N PHE A 81 2.76 0.70 15.55
CA PHE A 81 1.33 0.75 15.25
C PHE A 81 0.94 -0.03 13.97
N GLN A 82 1.86 -0.19 13.00
CA GLN A 82 1.53 -0.79 11.71
C GLN A 82 0.96 -2.22 11.78
N PRO A 83 1.46 -3.15 12.63
CA PRO A 83 0.88 -4.49 12.76
C PRO A 83 -0.59 -4.44 13.20
N TYR A 84 -0.92 -3.62 14.20
CA TYR A 84 -2.29 -3.44 14.68
C TYR A 84 -3.19 -2.88 13.58
N PHE A 85 -2.74 -1.83 12.87
CA PHE A 85 -3.58 -1.21 11.85
C PHE A 85 -3.78 -2.13 10.64
N THR A 86 -2.74 -2.83 10.21
CA THR A 86 -2.82 -3.78 9.10
C THR A 86 -3.76 -4.95 9.44
N ALA A 87 -3.71 -5.47 10.67
CA ALA A 87 -4.66 -6.49 11.14
C ALA A 87 -6.10 -5.94 11.23
N THR A 88 -6.28 -4.69 11.65
CA THR A 88 -7.59 -4.03 11.68
C THR A 88 -8.18 -3.89 10.27
N ALA A 89 -7.38 -3.53 9.28
CA ALA A 89 -7.81 -3.50 7.87
C ALA A 89 -8.24 -4.89 7.38
N ALA A 90 -7.48 -5.93 7.72
CA ALA A 90 -7.82 -7.31 7.39
C ALA A 90 -9.16 -7.76 8.02
N ASN A 91 -9.47 -7.33 9.25
CA ASN A 91 -10.73 -7.64 9.95
C ASN A 91 -11.97 -7.06 9.28
N VAL A 92 -11.83 -6.00 8.48
CA VAL A 92 -12.93 -5.40 7.69
C VAL A 92 -12.89 -5.82 6.21
N GLY A 93 -12.13 -6.88 5.89
CA GLY A 93 -12.00 -7.45 4.56
C GLY A 93 -11.01 -6.74 3.65
N TYR A 94 -10.32 -5.70 4.13
CA TYR A 94 -9.31 -4.96 3.35
C TYR A 94 -7.93 -5.62 3.49
N GLY A 95 -7.83 -6.88 3.06
CA GLY A 95 -6.66 -7.74 3.31
C GLY A 95 -5.37 -7.30 2.60
N TRP A 96 -5.48 -6.68 1.42
CA TRP A 96 -4.34 -6.11 0.69
C TRP A 96 -4.13 -4.64 1.09
N TRP A 97 -3.67 -4.45 2.32
CA TRP A 97 -3.37 -3.16 2.91
C TRP A 97 -1.87 -2.81 2.82
N SER A 98 -1.58 -1.56 2.49
CA SER A 98 -0.24 -1.00 2.43
C SER A 98 -0.03 0.07 3.50
N HIS A 99 1.23 0.35 3.79
CA HIS A 99 1.66 1.51 4.53
C HIS A 99 2.99 2.01 3.94
N ASP A 100 3.47 3.15 4.41
CA ASP A 100 4.74 3.73 3.99
C ASP A 100 5.89 3.09 4.73
N ILE A 101 6.59 2.16 4.06
CA ILE A 101 7.75 1.51 4.65
C ILE A 101 8.88 2.53 4.83
N GLY A 102 9.28 2.71 6.09
CA GLY A 102 10.23 3.73 6.54
C GLY A 102 9.55 4.98 7.13
N GLY A 103 8.24 5.14 6.97
CA GLY A 103 7.47 6.31 7.40
C GLY A 103 7.33 7.38 6.31
N HIS A 104 6.33 8.25 6.42
CA HIS A 104 5.97 9.19 5.36
C HIS A 104 6.60 10.59 5.53
N MET A 105 6.36 11.23 6.68
CA MET A 105 6.67 12.64 6.92
C MET A 105 7.01 12.92 8.38
N PHE A 106 7.55 14.12 8.64
CA PHE A 106 8.00 14.54 9.96
C PHE A 106 8.95 13.52 10.62
N GLY A 107 9.20 13.68 11.93
CA GLY A 107 10.07 12.80 12.67
C GLY A 107 11.54 12.92 12.27
N GLN A 108 12.32 11.93 12.69
CA GLN A 108 13.75 11.87 12.40
C GLN A 108 14.08 10.51 11.82
N GLU A 109 14.61 10.52 10.60
CA GLU A 109 15.08 9.34 9.92
C GLU A 109 16.23 8.70 10.70
N ASP A 110 16.10 7.39 10.95
CA ASP A 110 17.13 6.58 11.60
C ASP A 110 17.35 5.30 10.78
N ARG A 111 18.62 4.89 10.66
CA ARG A 111 19.03 3.75 9.84
C ARG A 111 18.46 2.44 10.36
N GLU A 112 18.41 2.29 11.69
CA GLU A 112 17.84 1.10 12.31
C GLU A 112 16.33 1.09 12.10
N LEU A 113 15.65 2.20 12.37
CA LEU A 113 14.21 2.34 12.12
C LEU A 113 13.83 1.95 10.67
N TYR A 114 14.49 2.53 9.67
CA TYR A 114 14.28 2.19 8.26
C TYR A 114 14.50 0.70 8.00
N THR A 115 15.61 0.14 8.50
CA THR A 115 15.96 -1.28 8.30
C THR A 115 14.91 -2.20 8.91
N ARG A 116 14.45 -1.92 10.13
CA ARG A 116 13.39 -2.70 10.80
C ARG A 116 12.06 -2.59 10.08
N TRP A 117 11.73 -1.40 9.58
CA TRP A 117 10.51 -1.20 8.82
C TRP A 117 10.53 -1.99 7.51
N VAL A 118 11.67 -2.02 6.80
CA VAL A 118 11.85 -2.86 5.60
C VAL A 118 11.67 -4.34 5.94
N GLN A 119 12.31 -4.83 7.01
CA GLN A 119 12.18 -6.21 7.46
C GLN A 119 10.72 -6.59 7.77
N PHE A 120 9.97 -5.71 8.43
CA PHE A 120 8.53 -5.90 8.66
C PHE A 120 7.71 -5.84 7.34
N GLY A 121 8.04 -4.89 6.46
CA GLY A 121 7.37 -4.69 5.18
C GLY A 121 7.42 -5.92 4.27
N VAL A 122 8.49 -6.73 4.34
CA VAL A 122 8.62 -8.00 3.60
C VAL A 122 7.44 -8.94 3.87
N PHE A 123 6.91 -8.92 5.10
CA PHE A 123 5.79 -9.76 5.53
C PHE A 123 4.43 -9.05 5.48
N SER A 124 4.41 -7.78 5.09
CA SER A 124 3.17 -7.01 4.91
C SER A 124 2.53 -7.33 3.55
N PRO A 125 1.22 -7.09 3.35
CA PRO A 125 0.57 -7.43 2.08
C PRO A 125 1.23 -6.74 0.89
N ILE A 126 1.63 -5.48 1.03
CA ILE A 126 2.28 -4.70 -0.01
C ILE A 126 3.64 -4.18 0.47
N MET A 127 4.67 -4.37 -0.37
CA MET A 127 6.03 -3.87 -0.13
C MET A 127 6.22 -2.55 -0.89
N ARG A 128 5.88 -1.42 -0.25
CA ARG A 128 6.01 -0.08 -0.86
C ARG A 128 6.85 0.85 0.03
N LEU A 129 8.00 1.26 -0.48
CA LEU A 129 8.82 2.30 0.13
C LEU A 129 8.37 3.65 -0.41
N HIS A 130 7.96 4.56 0.47
CA HIS A 130 7.42 5.85 0.09
C HIS A 130 7.57 6.86 1.22
N SER A 131 7.69 8.13 0.84
CA SER A 131 7.70 9.27 1.76
C SER A 131 7.36 10.56 1.00
N THR A 132 7.05 11.61 1.75
CA THR A 132 7.19 12.98 1.25
C THR A 132 8.61 13.19 0.73
N ASN A 133 8.76 14.00 -0.33
CA ASN A 133 10.06 14.39 -0.86
C ASN A 133 10.77 15.32 0.13
N ASN A 134 11.56 14.72 1.02
CA ASN A 134 12.35 15.39 2.02
C ASN A 134 13.79 14.93 1.91
N ARG A 135 14.74 15.86 1.81
CA ARG A 135 16.19 15.55 1.73
C ARG A 135 16.72 14.75 2.92
N TYR A 136 16.00 14.76 4.04
CA TYR A 136 16.37 14.03 5.26
C TYR A 136 15.73 12.65 5.34
N HIS A 137 14.79 12.31 4.47
CA HIS A 137 14.15 11.00 4.43
C HIS A 137 14.71 10.21 3.26
N GLU A 138 15.24 9.02 3.53
CA GLU A 138 15.79 8.15 2.51
C GLU A 138 14.97 6.87 2.43
N ARG A 139 14.55 6.50 1.23
CA ARG A 139 13.74 5.30 0.97
C ARG A 139 14.44 4.33 0.04
N ARG A 140 15.52 4.75 -0.62
CA ARG A 140 16.33 3.90 -1.49
C ARG A 140 17.22 3.01 -0.61
N PRO A 141 17.19 1.68 -0.79
CA PRO A 141 18.06 0.77 -0.04
C PRO A 141 19.55 1.12 -0.12
N TRP A 142 20.00 1.73 -1.22
CA TRP A 142 21.38 2.15 -1.46
C TRP A 142 21.70 3.59 -1.04
N GLY A 143 20.76 4.31 -0.42
CA GLY A 143 20.98 5.68 0.03
C GLY A 143 21.69 5.79 1.40
N TYR A 144 21.83 4.67 2.10
CA TYR A 144 22.54 4.56 3.37
C TYR A 144 23.95 3.95 3.19
N ASP A 145 24.49 3.30 4.21
CA ASP A 145 25.76 2.58 4.15
C ASP A 145 25.61 1.16 3.55
N ALA A 146 26.76 0.49 3.40
CA ALA A 146 26.82 -0.86 2.83
C ALA A 146 26.12 -1.92 3.70
N GLU A 147 26.04 -1.71 5.02
CA GLU A 147 25.39 -2.66 5.92
C GLU A 147 23.87 -2.61 5.75
N VAL A 148 23.28 -1.40 5.79
CA VAL A 148 21.86 -1.20 5.54
C VAL A 148 21.47 -1.71 4.16
N LEU A 149 22.27 -1.39 3.13
CA LEU A 149 22.03 -1.89 1.78
C LEU A 149 22.02 -3.42 1.73
N ARG A 150 22.99 -4.08 2.37
CA ARG A 150 23.06 -5.54 2.39
C ARG A 150 21.81 -6.14 3.05
N ILE A 151 21.46 -5.66 4.24
CA ILE A 151 20.32 -6.20 5.02
C ILE A 151 19.00 -5.99 4.27
N THR A 152 18.76 -4.78 3.75
CA THR A 152 17.52 -4.45 3.05
C THR A 152 17.42 -5.16 1.70
N ARG A 153 18.54 -5.34 0.99
CA ARG A 153 18.60 -6.18 -0.22
C ARG A 153 18.22 -7.62 0.08
N ASP A 154 18.83 -8.24 1.09
CA ASP A 154 18.54 -9.63 1.47
C ASP A 154 17.06 -9.80 1.82
N ALA A 155 16.48 -8.85 2.56
CA ALA A 155 15.06 -8.81 2.91
C ALA A 155 14.15 -8.69 1.66
N MET A 156 14.47 -7.78 0.74
CA MET A 156 13.70 -7.60 -0.51
C MET A 156 13.82 -8.80 -1.46
N GLN A 157 14.97 -9.48 -1.46
CA GLN A 157 15.14 -10.75 -2.20
C GLN A 157 14.31 -11.87 -1.59
N LEU A 158 14.23 -11.96 -0.26
CA LEU A 158 13.30 -12.87 0.42
C LEU A 158 11.85 -12.58 0.02
N ARG A 159 11.43 -11.30 0.00
CA ARG A 159 10.09 -10.91 -0.49
C ARG A 159 9.82 -11.46 -1.89
N HIS A 160 10.79 -11.37 -2.79
CA HIS A 160 10.66 -11.90 -4.14
C HIS A 160 10.56 -13.43 -4.17
N ALA A 161 11.36 -14.13 -3.35
CA ALA A 161 11.28 -15.59 -3.22
C ALA A 161 9.92 -16.06 -2.66
N LEU A 162 9.23 -15.22 -1.88
CA LEU A 162 7.90 -15.49 -1.34
C LEU A 162 6.74 -15.25 -2.32
N ILE A 163 6.99 -14.82 -3.57
CA ILE A 163 5.92 -14.58 -4.55
C ILE A 163 4.95 -15.75 -4.69
N PRO A 164 5.38 -17.03 -4.80
CA PRO A 164 4.44 -18.16 -4.90
C PRO A 164 3.50 -18.27 -3.68
N TYR A 165 4.04 -18.02 -2.49
CA TYR A 165 3.27 -18.03 -1.25
C TYR A 165 2.29 -16.85 -1.19
N LEU A 166 2.75 -15.64 -1.44
CA LEU A 166 1.93 -14.42 -1.45
C LEU A 166 0.82 -14.47 -2.50
N TYR A 167 1.12 -15.03 -3.67
CA TYR A 167 0.15 -15.17 -4.75
C TYR A 167 -0.90 -16.26 -4.43
N THR A 168 -0.52 -17.30 -3.69
CA THR A 168 -1.48 -18.27 -3.12
C THR A 168 -2.42 -17.59 -2.12
N LEU A 169 -1.89 -16.74 -1.22
CA LEU A 169 -2.73 -15.95 -0.31
C LEU A 169 -3.65 -14.98 -1.06
N SER A 170 -3.23 -14.45 -2.21
CA SER A 170 -4.09 -13.62 -3.07
C SER A 170 -5.28 -14.41 -3.60
N TRP A 171 -5.02 -15.64 -4.05
CA TRP A 171 -6.07 -16.56 -4.49
C TRP A 171 -7.03 -16.95 -3.36
N GLU A 172 -6.51 -17.28 -2.16
CA GLU A 172 -7.34 -17.55 -0.98
C GLU A 172 -8.19 -16.34 -0.58
N ASN A 173 -7.61 -15.14 -0.62
CA ASN A 173 -8.33 -13.90 -0.34
C ASN A 173 -9.47 -13.68 -1.35
N ALA A 174 -9.21 -13.88 -2.65
CA ALA A 174 -10.20 -13.69 -3.71
C ALA A 174 -11.32 -14.73 -3.69
N THR A 175 -11.04 -15.99 -3.35
CA THR A 175 -11.99 -17.10 -3.46
C THR A 175 -12.69 -17.48 -2.16
N ALA A 176 -12.04 -17.22 -1.02
CA ALA A 176 -12.51 -17.64 0.29
C ALA A 176 -12.49 -16.50 1.32
N ALA A 177 -12.25 -15.25 0.90
CA ALA A 177 -12.18 -14.08 1.75
C ALA A 177 -11.17 -14.20 2.93
N ARG A 178 -10.12 -14.99 2.74
CA ARG A 178 -9.06 -15.18 3.75
C ARG A 178 -7.95 -14.17 3.52
N SER A 179 -7.90 -13.14 4.36
CA SER A 179 -6.84 -12.12 4.33
C SER A 179 -5.44 -12.72 4.52
N PRO A 180 -4.40 -12.12 3.89
CA PRO A 180 -3.00 -12.54 4.05
C PRO A 180 -2.48 -12.28 5.47
N ILE A 181 -3.01 -11.26 6.15
CA ILE A 181 -2.74 -10.98 7.57
C ILE A 181 -3.88 -11.54 8.41
N ARG A 182 -3.50 -12.27 9.47
CA ARG A 182 -4.43 -12.95 10.38
C ARG A 182 -4.04 -12.56 11.81
N PRO A 183 -4.92 -11.89 12.58
CA PRO A 183 -4.66 -11.63 13.99
C PRO A 183 -4.56 -12.95 14.78
N MET A 184 -3.75 -12.96 15.83
CA MET A 184 -3.64 -14.09 16.77
C MET A 184 -4.76 -14.07 17.82
#